data_AF-A0A847D4D4-F1
#
_entry.id   AF-A0A847D4D4-F1
#
_cell.length_a   1.000
_cell.length_b   1.000
_cell.length_c   1.000
_cell.angle_alpha   90.00
_cell.angle_beta   90.00
_cell.angle_gamma   90.00
#
_symmetry.space_group_name_H-M   'P 1'
#
loop_
_entity.id
_entity.type
_entity.pdbx_description
1 polymer ?
#
loop_
_entity_poly.entity_id
_entity_poly.type
_entity_poly.pdbx_seq_one_letter_code
_entity_poly.pdbx_strand_id
1 'polypeptide(L)'
;MFGEYYLGLDIGTNSVGWAVTDLDYNLLRFNGKDMWGIRLFKEGQTAETRRIKRSARRRLERSKNRISLLQELFAEEISKVDPAFYQRLEDSKFYPDDKEVQQKNTLFNDKDYKDKDYHK
;
A
#
# COMPACT_ATOMS: atom_id res chain seq x y z
N MET A 1 -49.50 -0.55 18.47
CA MET A 1 -49.13 -0.36 17.06
C MET A 1 -48.91 1.14 16.89
N PHE A 2 -47.77 1.59 16.38
CA PHE A 2 -47.62 3.00 16.05
C PHE A 2 -48.59 3.31 14.91
N GLY A 3 -49.34 4.41 15.03
CA GLY A 3 -50.19 4.89 13.95
C GLY A 3 -49.35 5.41 12.77
N GLU A 4 -49.99 6.06 11.82
CA GLU A 4 -49.28 6.77 10.75
C GLU A 4 -48.35 7.84 11.34
N TYR A 5 -47.16 7.99 10.74
CA TYR A 5 -46.11 8.89 11.23
C TYR A 5 -45.27 9.44 10.08
N TYR A 6 -44.58 10.54 10.33
CA TYR A 6 -43.55 11.08 9.45
C TYR A 6 -42.15 10.78 9.99
N LEU A 7 -41.20 10.51 9.10
CA LEU A 7 -39.78 10.37 9.40
C LEU A 7 -39.01 11.43 8.62
N GLY A 8 -38.42 12.39 9.34
CA GLY A 8 -37.47 13.34 8.77
C GLY A 8 -36.06 12.77 8.83
N LEU A 9 -35.29 12.93 7.75
CA LEU A 9 -33.88 12.60 7.67
C LEU A 9 -33.10 13.80 7.17
N ASP A 10 -32.04 14.17 7.89
CA ASP A 10 -31.07 15.19 7.48
C ASP A 10 -29.71 14.53 7.26
N ILE A 11 -29.33 14.34 6.00
CA ILE A 11 -28.16 13.55 5.60
C ILE A 11 -27.00 14.48 5.26
N GLY A 12 -26.07 14.62 6.21
CA GLY A 12 -24.82 15.36 6.07
C GLY A 12 -23.63 14.46 5.71
N THR A 13 -22.46 15.09 5.55
CA THR A 13 -21.20 14.40 5.19
C THR A 13 -20.64 13.51 6.30
N ASN A 14 -20.94 13.83 7.55
CA ASN A 14 -20.41 13.17 8.76
C ASN A 14 -21.51 12.81 9.75
N SER A 15 -22.76 13.08 9.41
CA SER A 15 -23.89 12.87 10.30
C SER A 15 -25.18 12.58 9.55
N VAL A 16 -26.05 11.76 10.15
CA VAL A 16 -27.45 11.66 9.73
C VAL A 16 -28.34 11.99 10.93
N GLY A 17 -28.99 13.15 10.87
CA GLY A 17 -30.06 13.53 11.79
C GLY A 17 -31.35 12.81 11.43
N TRP A 18 -32.16 12.47 12.43
CA TRP A 18 -33.47 11.86 12.23
C TRP A 18 -34.46 12.32 13.30
N ALA A 19 -35.73 12.42 12.94
CA ALA A 19 -36.82 12.72 13.86
C ALA A 19 -38.12 12.06 13.37
N VAL A 20 -38.94 11.59 14.30
CA VAL A 20 -40.22 10.95 14.01
C VAL A 20 -41.34 11.75 14.65
N THR A 21 -42.33 12.13 13.85
CA THR A 21 -43.52 12.86 14.31
C THR A 21 -44.81 12.13 13.97
N ASP A 22 -45.89 12.41 14.68
CA ASP A 22 -47.24 12.10 14.21
C ASP A 22 -47.66 13.02 13.06
N LEU A 23 -48.92 12.90 12.62
CA LEU A 23 -49.50 13.71 11.54
C LEU A 23 -49.71 15.18 11.94
N ASP A 24 -49.74 15.49 13.23
CA ASP A 24 -49.86 16.84 13.79
C ASP A 24 -48.48 17.46 14.12
N TYR A 25 -47.39 16.83 13.68
CA TYR A 25 -45.99 17.23 13.88
C TYR A 25 -45.49 17.21 15.33
N ASN A 26 -46.14 16.45 16.22
CA ASN A 26 -45.60 16.20 17.56
C ASN A 26 -44.55 15.09 17.53
N LEU A 27 -43.44 15.28 18.24
CA LEU A 27 -42.40 14.26 18.39
C LEU A 27 -42.94 13.03 19.11
N LEU A 28 -42.78 11.86 18.48
CA LEU A 28 -43.16 10.60 19.10
C LEU A 28 -42.16 10.19 20.18
N ARG A 29 -42.64 9.43 21.18
CA ARG A 29 -41.81 8.84 22.23
C ARG A 29 -41.91 7.33 22.23
N PHE A 30 -40.78 6.67 22.41
CA PHE A 30 -40.70 5.22 22.56
C PHE A 30 -39.80 4.85 23.73
N ASN A 31 -40.29 3.98 24.62
CA ASN A 31 -39.58 3.54 25.82
C ASN A 31 -38.98 4.70 26.64
N GLY A 32 -39.77 5.76 26.83
CA GLY A 32 -39.38 6.95 27.58
C GLY A 32 -38.42 7.90 26.87
N LYS A 33 -38.02 7.61 25.64
CA LYS A 33 -37.12 8.45 24.83
C LYS A 33 -37.85 9.09 23.68
N ASP A 34 -37.51 10.34 23.39
CA ASP A 34 -38.00 11.02 22.20
C ASP A 34 -37.38 10.38 20.95
N MET A 35 -38.19 10.21 19.91
CA MET A 35 -37.79 9.55 18.68
C MET A 35 -37.11 10.53 17.74
N TRP A 36 -35.98 11.07 18.17
CA TRP A 36 -35.08 11.87 17.36
C TRP A 36 -33.64 11.60 17.77
N GLY A 37 -32.71 11.97 16.91
CA GLY A 37 -31.30 11.90 17.23
C GLY A 37 -30.41 12.15 16.03
N ILE A 38 -29.13 11.89 16.23
CA ILE A 38 -28.12 12.05 15.21
C ILE A 38 -27.14 10.88 15.24
N ARG A 39 -26.85 10.33 14.06
CA ARG A 39 -25.81 9.32 13.88
C ARG A 39 -24.56 10.01 13.36
N LEU A 40 -23.48 10.03 14.13
CA LEU A 40 -22.19 10.57 13.71
C LEU A 40 -21.28 9.47 13.13
N PHE A 41 -20.50 9.80 12.10
CA PHE A 41 -19.53 8.91 11.48
C PHE A 41 -18.36 9.69 10.87
N LYS A 42 -17.29 8.96 10.53
CA LYS A 42 -16.14 9.55 9.82
C LYS A 42 -16.50 9.82 8.36
N GLU A 43 -16.03 10.94 7.84
CA GLU A 43 -16.24 11.29 6.44
C GLU A 43 -15.76 10.19 5.49
N GLY A 44 -16.48 10.04 4.38
CA GLY A 44 -16.06 9.16 3.29
C GLY A 44 -14.74 9.63 2.68
N GLN A 45 -13.72 8.77 2.70
CA GLN A 45 -12.48 9.05 1.99
C GLN A 45 -12.59 8.67 0.52
N THR A 46 -12.11 9.53 -0.37
CA THR A 46 -12.07 9.23 -1.81
C THR A 46 -11.11 8.06 -2.09
N ALA A 47 -11.30 7.39 -3.22
CA ALA A 47 -10.44 6.28 -3.63
C ALA A 47 -9.05 6.72 -4.16
N GLU A 48 -8.72 8.01 -4.13
CA GLU A 48 -7.50 8.57 -4.73
C GLU A 48 -6.22 7.99 -4.11
N THR A 49 -6.09 8.01 -2.79
CA THR A 49 -4.90 7.48 -2.10
C THR A 49 -4.70 5.99 -2.41
N ARG A 50 -5.81 5.23 -2.49
CA ARG A 50 -5.79 3.82 -2.88
C ARG A 50 -5.29 3.65 -4.31
N ARG A 51 -5.74 4.49 -5.25
CA ARG A 51 -5.29 4.49 -6.66
C ARG A 51 -3.79 4.72 -6.75
N ILE A 52 -3.26 5.74 -6.06
CA ILE A 52 -1.82 6.08 -6.07
C ILE A 52 -0.99 4.92 -5.54
N LYS A 53 -1.33 4.38 -4.35
CA LYS A 53 -0.59 3.27 -3.74
C LYS A 53 -0.62 2.00 -4.61
N ARG A 54 -1.75 1.71 -5.27
CA ARG A 54 -1.87 0.57 -6.19
C ARG A 54 -0.97 0.72 -7.42
N SER A 55 -0.96 1.91 -8.02
CA SER A 55 -0.11 2.19 -9.18
C SER A 55 1.38 2.09 -8.83
N ALA A 56 1.79 2.64 -7.68
CA ALA A 56 3.16 2.54 -7.18
C ALA A 56 3.62 1.08 -6.99
N ARG A 57 2.82 0.25 -6.31
CA ARG A 57 3.14 -1.18 -6.14
C ARG A 57 3.31 -1.90 -7.49
N ARG A 58 2.37 -1.71 -8.42
CA ARG A 58 2.48 -2.33 -9.76
C ARG A 58 3.68 -1.82 -10.55
N ARG A 59 4.08 -0.55 -10.38
CA ARG A 59 5.29 0.00 -11.02
C ARG A 59 6.54 -0.68 -10.48
N LEU A 60 6.66 -0.84 -9.16
CA LEU A 60 7.79 -1.51 -8.51
C LEU A 60 7.91 -2.96 -8.99
N GLU A 61 6.82 -3.72 -8.97
CA GLU A 61 6.81 -5.12 -9.44
C GLU A 61 7.21 -5.24 -10.92
N ARG A 62 6.70 -4.37 -11.79
CA ARG A 62 7.15 -4.36 -13.20
C ARG A 62 8.62 -4.01 -13.35
N SER A 63 9.16 -3.14 -12.49
CA SER A 63 10.58 -2.79 -12.52
C SER A 63 11.45 -3.98 -12.13
N LYS A 64 11.07 -4.71 -11.06
CA LYS A 64 11.74 -5.94 -10.64
C LYS A 64 11.70 -6.99 -11.75
N ASN A 65 10.54 -7.22 -12.35
CA ASN A 65 10.38 -8.20 -13.43
C ASN A 65 11.26 -7.88 -14.64
N ARG A 66 11.39 -6.60 -15.01
CA ARG A 66 12.30 -6.22 -16.13
C ARG A 66 13.76 -6.50 -15.79
N ILE A 67 14.19 -6.22 -14.57
CA ILE A 67 15.57 -6.50 -14.13
C ILE A 67 15.80 -8.01 -14.11
N SER A 68 14.88 -8.78 -13.52
CA SER A 68 14.98 -10.25 -13.47
C SER A 68 15.02 -10.87 -14.86
N LEU A 69 14.17 -10.42 -15.79
CA LEU A 69 14.21 -10.89 -17.18
C LEU A 69 15.55 -10.56 -17.85
N LEU A 70 16.08 -9.35 -17.64
CA LEU A 70 17.39 -8.98 -18.17
C LEU A 70 18.50 -9.88 -17.60
N GLN A 71 18.47 -10.15 -16.30
CA GLN A 71 19.44 -11.03 -15.65
C GLN A 71 19.33 -12.47 -16.18
N GLU A 72 18.12 -12.98 -16.38
CA GLU A 72 17.88 -14.32 -16.95
C GLU A 72 18.43 -14.44 -18.37
N LEU A 73 18.17 -13.44 -19.23
CA LEU A 73 18.65 -13.42 -20.62
C LEU A 73 20.18 -13.42 -20.73
N PHE A 74 20.87 -12.79 -19.76
CA PHE A 74 22.33 -12.68 -19.75
C PHE A 74 23.02 -13.65 -18.79
N ALA A 75 22.25 -14.50 -18.09
CA ALA A 75 22.76 -15.37 -17.03
C ALA A 75 23.89 -16.28 -17.51
N GLU A 76 23.71 -16.93 -18.67
CA GLU A 76 24.70 -17.86 -19.21
C GLU A 76 26.01 -17.16 -19.58
N GLU A 77 25.92 -16.06 -20.33
CA GLU A 77 27.10 -15.33 -20.81
C GLU A 77 27.86 -14.64 -19.68
N ILE A 78 27.15 -14.04 -18.71
CA ILE A 78 27.81 -13.47 -17.54
C ILE A 78 28.44 -14.57 -16.70
N SER A 79 27.77 -15.71 -16.52
CA SER A 79 28.33 -16.81 -15.73
C SER A 79 29.62 -17.40 -16.34
N LYS A 80 29.84 -17.29 -17.66
CA LYS A 80 31.10 -17.70 -18.30
C LYS A 80 32.28 -16.80 -17.89
N VAL A 81 32.01 -15.53 -17.58
CA VAL A 81 33.02 -14.54 -17.18
C VAL A 81 33.14 -14.46 -15.66
N ASP A 82 32.02 -14.34 -14.97
CA ASP A 82 31.92 -14.23 -13.52
C ASP A 82 30.65 -14.93 -13.00
N PRO A 83 30.77 -16.19 -12.55
CA PRO A 83 29.65 -16.97 -12.01
C PRO A 83 28.97 -16.34 -10.79
N ALA A 84 29.68 -15.51 -10.02
CA ALA A 84 29.19 -14.95 -8.77
C ALA A 84 28.65 -13.52 -8.91
N PHE A 85 28.65 -12.94 -10.12
CA PHE A 85 28.28 -11.55 -10.35
C PHE A 85 26.87 -11.20 -9.83
N TYR A 86 25.85 -11.95 -10.26
CA TYR A 86 24.47 -11.66 -9.85
C TYR A 86 24.21 -11.97 -8.37
N GLN A 87 24.91 -12.95 -7.78
CA GLN A 87 24.83 -13.21 -6.33
C GLN A 87 25.36 -12.00 -5.55
N ARG A 88 26.52 -11.45 -5.93
CA ARG A 88 27.08 -10.26 -5.26
C ARG A 88 26.17 -9.04 -5.41
N LEU A 89 25.50 -8.91 -6.54
CA LEU A 89 24.54 -7.84 -6.78
C LEU A 89 23.30 -7.96 -5.88
N GLU A 90 22.79 -9.17 -5.67
CA GLU A 90 21.66 -9.42 -4.75
C GLU A 90 22.07 -9.20 -3.28
N ASP A 91 23.29 -9.60 -2.92
CA ASP A 91 23.87 -9.45 -1.58
C ASP A 91 24.30 -8.01 -1.25
N SER A 92 24.26 -7.09 -2.22
CA SER A 92 24.78 -5.72 -2.05
C SER A 92 24.04 -4.93 -0.97
N LYS A 93 22.79 -5.32 -0.66
CA LYS A 93 21.92 -4.70 0.34
C LYS A 93 22.18 -5.20 1.76
N PHE A 94 22.91 -6.30 1.92
CA PHE A 94 23.13 -6.95 3.21
C PHE A 94 24.40 -6.43 3.89
N TYR A 95 24.41 -6.50 5.23
CA TYR A 95 25.64 -6.34 5.99
C TYR A 95 26.62 -7.47 5.66
N PRO A 96 27.94 -7.25 5.80
CA PRO A 96 28.92 -8.29 5.50
C PRO A 96 28.59 -9.65 6.12
N ASP A 97 28.21 -9.67 7.40
CA ASP A 97 27.91 -10.90 8.15
C ASP A 97 26.72 -11.70 7.60
N ASP A 98 25.80 -11.04 6.88
CA ASP A 98 24.59 -11.65 6.30
C ASP A 98 24.78 -12.08 4.83
N LYS A 99 25.93 -11.79 4.22
CA LYS A 99 26.21 -12.17 2.82
C LYS A 99 26.55 -13.66 2.73
N GLU A 100 26.13 -14.30 1.64
CA GLU A 100 26.54 -15.68 1.36
C GLU A 100 28.05 -15.78 1.16
N VAL A 101 28.63 -14.78 0.50
CA VAL A 101 30.07 -14.66 0.29
C VAL A 101 30.61 -13.44 1.02
N GLN A 102 31.53 -13.69 1.95
CA GLN A 102 32.22 -12.66 2.72
C GLN A 102 33.20 -11.88 1.84
N GLN A 103 32.70 -10.82 1.21
CA GLN A 103 33.49 -9.96 0.34
C GLN A 103 32.88 -8.55 0.26
N LYS A 104 33.73 -7.55 -0.03
CA LYS A 104 33.38 -6.12 0.05
C LYS A 104 32.84 -5.52 -1.26
N ASN A 105 33.20 -6.08 -2.40
CA ASN A 105 32.93 -5.52 -3.73
C ASN A 105 31.59 -6.02 -4.30
N THR A 106 30.79 -5.14 -4.90
CA THR A 106 29.52 -5.52 -5.52
C THR A 106 29.70 -5.90 -6.99
N LEU A 107 30.44 -5.10 -7.76
CA LEU A 107 30.50 -5.25 -9.23
C LEU A 107 31.66 -6.17 -9.64
N PHE A 108 32.88 -5.84 -9.23
CA PHE A 108 34.12 -6.51 -9.62
C PHE A 108 34.88 -7.00 -8.40
N ASN A 109 35.23 -8.28 -8.39
CA ASN A 109 35.99 -8.90 -7.30
C ASN A 109 37.13 -9.78 -7.83
N ASP A 110 37.76 -9.36 -8.92
CA ASP A 110 38.87 -10.07 -9.53
C ASP A 110 40.16 -9.87 -8.73
N LYS A 111 41.18 -10.68 -9.05
CA LYS A 111 42.51 -10.55 -8.42
C LYS A 111 43.13 -9.18 -8.72
N ASP A 112 43.01 -8.74 -9.96
CA ASP A 112 43.68 -7.54 -10.49
C ASP A 112 42.74 -6.35 -10.73
N TYR A 113 41.42 -6.54 -10.57
CA TYR A 113 40.42 -5.49 -10.79
C TYR A 113 39.28 -5.57 -9.77
N LYS A 114 39.04 -4.47 -9.05
CA LYS A 114 38.01 -4.38 -7.99
C LYS A 114 37.20 -3.11 -8.13
N ASP A 115 36.06 -3.04 -7.43
CA ASP A 115 35.20 -1.85 -7.41
C ASP A 115 35.94 -0.53 -7.15
N LYS A 116 36.98 -0.56 -6.29
CA LYS A 116 37.79 0.63 -6.02
C LYS A 116 38.46 1.17 -7.29
N ASP A 117 38.90 0.29 -8.18
CA ASP A 117 39.56 0.67 -9.43
C ASP A 117 38.55 1.11 -10.49
N TYR A 118 37.34 0.54 -10.47
CA TYR A 118 36.22 0.99 -11.32
C TYR A 118 35.70 2.40 -10.95
N HIS A 119 35.77 2.78 -9.67
CA HIS A 119 35.28 4.07 -9.17
C HIS A 119 36.36 5.16 -9.03
N LYS A 120 37.59 4.93 -9.50
CA LYS A 120 38.60 5.99 -9.65
C LYS A 120 38.25 6.89 -10.83
#